data_AF-A0A840Y741-F1
#
_entry.id   AF-A0A840Y741-F1
#
_cell.length_a   1.000
_cell.length_b   1.000
_cell.length_c   1.000
_cell.angle_alpha   90.00
_cell.angle_beta   90.00
_cell.angle_gamma   90.00
#
_symmetry.space_group_name_H-M   'P 1'
#
loop_
_entity.id
_entity.type
_entity.pdbx_description
1 polymer ?
#
loop_
_entity_poly.entity_id
_entity_poly.type
_entity_poly.pdbx_seq_one_letter_code
_entity_poly.pdbx_strand_id
1 'polypeptide(L)'
;MTPERPFREWPLEQLAEQAMLHPADAGLLAALAAEAGCRPGARAKAIAARIGRLLAESAMRERRAEEARLRATLAAAAEEIARLRQRLAAREAAQADPGPYRRVHLTPDAPAWLVAEVRRAFRRRYHPDGQADPARRRRSEEVFKRIEAVFAEIERLRGK
;
A
#
# COMPACT_ATOMS: atom_id res chain seq x y z
N MET A 1 -37.21 -32.35 -13.59
CA MET A 1 -36.01 -33.08 -13.16
C MET A 1 -36.13 -33.33 -11.67
N THR A 2 -36.21 -34.59 -11.26
CA THR A 2 -36.18 -34.97 -9.84
C THR A 2 -34.80 -34.61 -9.26
N PRO A 3 -34.70 -33.92 -8.12
CA PRO A 3 -33.42 -33.64 -7.51
C PRO A 3 -32.74 -34.97 -7.16
N GLU A 4 -31.49 -35.11 -7.58
CA GLU A 4 -30.68 -36.30 -7.30
C GLU A 4 -30.48 -36.45 -5.79
N ARG A 5 -30.77 -37.64 -5.25
CA ARG A 5 -30.68 -37.96 -3.82
C ARG A 5 -29.61 -39.03 -3.59
N PRO A 6 -28.31 -38.66 -3.63
CA PRO A 6 -27.20 -39.62 -3.65
C PRO A 6 -27.12 -40.48 -2.38
N PHE A 7 -27.72 -40.04 -1.27
CA PHE A 7 -27.66 -40.72 0.04
C PHE A 7 -28.98 -41.41 0.42
N ARG A 8 -29.91 -41.56 -0.52
CA ARG A 8 -31.24 -42.13 -0.25
C ARG A 8 -31.19 -43.53 0.36
N GLU A 9 -30.25 -44.35 -0.09
CA GLU A 9 -30.12 -45.76 0.31
C GLU A 9 -29.34 -45.96 1.62
N TRP A 10 -28.65 -44.92 2.11
CA TRP A 10 -27.79 -45.05 3.29
C TRP A 10 -28.62 -45.12 4.58
N PRO A 11 -28.26 -45.94 5.58
CA PRO A 11 -28.87 -45.89 6.90
C PRO A 11 -28.66 -44.55 7.61
N LEU A 12 -29.57 -44.20 8.54
CA LEU A 12 -29.47 -42.94 9.31
C LEU A 12 -28.18 -42.84 10.12
N GLU A 13 -27.70 -43.98 10.62
CA GLU A 13 -26.46 -44.13 11.36
C GLU A 13 -25.27 -43.76 10.48
N GLN A 14 -25.26 -44.22 9.23
CA GLN A 14 -24.20 -43.92 8.27
C GLN A 14 -24.18 -42.42 7.92
N LEU A 15 -25.35 -41.78 7.76
CA LEU A 15 -25.41 -40.33 7.57
C LEU A 15 -24.79 -39.56 8.75
N ALA A 16 -25.09 -40.00 9.98
CA ALA A 16 -24.58 -39.37 11.19
C ALA A 16 -23.07 -39.59 11.36
N GLU A 17 -22.58 -40.78 11.06
CA GLU A 17 -21.15 -41.12 11.08
C GLU A 17 -20.36 -40.26 10.09
N GLN A 18 -20.83 -40.16 8.85
CA GLN A 18 -20.14 -39.39 7.82
C GLN A 18 -20.13 -37.89 8.12
N ALA A 19 -21.19 -37.36 8.71
CA ALA A 19 -21.20 -35.98 9.20
C ALA A 19 -20.17 -35.74 10.32
N MET A 20 -19.88 -36.74 11.15
CA MET A 20 -18.87 -36.64 12.21
C MET A 20 -17.45 -36.79 11.69
N LEU A 21 -17.24 -37.59 10.65
CA LEU A 21 -15.94 -37.75 9.98
C LEU A 21 -15.56 -36.50 9.17
N HIS A 22 -16.56 -35.79 8.65
CA HIS A 22 -16.37 -34.62 7.78
C HIS A 22 -17.01 -33.35 8.34
N PRO A 23 -16.64 -32.89 9.55
CA PRO A 23 -17.30 -31.77 10.22
C PRO A 23 -17.01 -30.40 9.58
N ALA A 24 -16.06 -30.35 8.63
CA ALA A 24 -15.69 -29.13 7.92
C ALA A 24 -16.22 -29.08 6.48
N ASP A 25 -16.75 -30.20 5.94
CA ASP A 25 -17.25 -30.24 4.58
C ASP A 25 -18.69 -29.72 4.53
N ALA A 26 -18.84 -28.42 4.31
CA ALA A 26 -20.15 -27.77 4.30
C ALA A 26 -21.09 -28.33 3.20
N GLY A 27 -20.54 -28.74 2.05
CA GLY A 27 -21.33 -29.31 0.96
C GLY A 27 -21.89 -30.67 1.32
N LEU A 28 -21.03 -31.55 1.86
CA LEU A 28 -21.44 -32.87 2.34
C LEU A 28 -22.44 -32.75 3.51
N LEU A 29 -22.16 -31.92 4.51
CA LEU A 29 -23.05 -31.70 5.65
C LEU A 29 -24.42 -31.19 5.22
N ALA A 30 -24.49 -30.27 4.26
CA ALA A 30 -25.76 -29.78 3.72
C ALA A 30 -26.56 -30.90 3.02
N ALA A 31 -25.90 -31.73 2.21
CA ALA A 31 -26.55 -32.83 1.52
C ALA A 31 -27.02 -33.95 2.48
N LEU A 32 -26.22 -34.27 3.51
CA LEU A 32 -26.59 -35.22 4.56
C LEU A 32 -27.75 -34.71 5.44
N ALA A 33 -27.74 -33.42 5.80
CA ALA A 33 -28.82 -32.78 6.56
C ALA A 33 -30.13 -32.75 5.79
N ALA A 34 -30.08 -32.45 4.48
CA ALA A 34 -31.24 -32.47 3.61
C ALA A 34 -31.82 -33.89 3.49
N GLU A 35 -30.99 -34.89 3.26
CA GLU A 35 -31.43 -36.28 3.18
C GLU A 35 -32.06 -36.76 4.50
N ALA A 36 -31.41 -36.52 5.65
CA ALA A 36 -31.95 -36.86 6.96
C ALA A 36 -33.27 -36.11 7.24
N GLY A 37 -33.40 -34.87 6.78
CA GLY A 37 -34.58 -34.03 6.95
C GLY A 37 -35.81 -34.53 6.17
N CYS A 38 -35.60 -35.18 5.03
CA CYS A 38 -36.64 -35.80 4.21
C CYS A 38 -37.18 -37.11 4.80
N ARG A 39 -36.51 -37.73 5.78
CA ARG A 39 -36.94 -39.00 6.37
C ARG A 39 -37.94 -38.77 7.52
N PRO A 40 -38.96 -39.62 7.65
CA PRO A 40 -39.90 -39.53 8.76
C PRO A 40 -39.27 -40.00 10.08
N GLY A 41 -39.84 -39.54 11.19
CA GLY A 41 -39.49 -40.02 12.54
C GLY A 41 -38.58 -39.10 13.35
N ALA A 42 -38.72 -39.18 14.68
CA ALA A 42 -38.00 -38.34 15.63
C ALA A 42 -36.47 -38.50 15.53
N ARG A 43 -36.00 -39.73 15.30
CA ARG A 43 -34.56 -40.03 15.16
C ARG A 43 -33.94 -39.32 13.94
N ALA A 44 -34.63 -39.34 12.80
CA ALA A 44 -34.19 -38.64 11.59
C ALA A 44 -34.11 -37.13 11.82
N LYS A 45 -35.11 -36.54 12.49
CA LYS A 45 -35.11 -35.11 12.86
C LYS A 45 -33.97 -34.75 13.83
N ALA A 46 -33.70 -35.60 14.81
CA ALA A 46 -32.59 -35.40 15.75
C ALA A 46 -31.23 -35.42 15.04
N ILE A 47 -31.03 -36.35 14.09
CA ILE A 47 -29.81 -36.42 13.27
C ILE A 47 -29.70 -35.20 12.37
N ALA A 48 -30.75 -34.83 11.63
CA ALA A 48 -30.76 -33.64 10.78
C ALA A 48 -30.42 -32.36 11.59
N ALA A 49 -31.00 -32.21 12.78
CA ALA A 49 -30.70 -31.09 13.66
C ALA A 49 -29.23 -31.08 14.14
N ARG A 50 -28.64 -32.25 14.41
CA ARG A 50 -27.22 -32.37 14.77
C ARG A 50 -26.31 -31.98 13.60
N ILE A 51 -26.59 -32.49 12.40
CA ILE A 51 -25.81 -32.16 11.20
C ILE A 51 -25.95 -30.66 10.89
N GLY A 52 -27.15 -30.09 11.05
CA GLY A 52 -27.38 -28.66 10.92
C GLY A 52 -26.55 -27.80 11.87
N ARG A 53 -26.32 -28.26 13.12
CA ARG A 53 -25.41 -27.58 14.05
C ARG A 53 -23.95 -27.63 13.56
N LEU A 54 -23.49 -28.78 13.10
CA LEU A 54 -22.13 -28.91 12.54
C LEU A 54 -21.93 -27.98 11.33
N LEU A 55 -22.92 -27.89 10.45
CA LEU A 55 -22.91 -26.98 9.29
C LEU A 55 -22.86 -25.51 9.72
N ALA A 56 -23.63 -25.12 10.73
CA ALA A 56 -23.61 -23.76 11.25
C ALA A 56 -22.25 -23.43 11.88
N GLU A 57 -21.66 -24.38 12.62
CA GLU A 57 -20.33 -24.23 13.21
C GLU A 57 -19.24 -24.11 12.14
N SER A 58 -19.28 -24.92 11.07
CA SER A 58 -18.30 -24.83 9.98
C SER A 58 -18.37 -23.47 9.27
N ALA A 59 -19.58 -23.00 8.93
CA ALA A 59 -19.79 -21.69 8.31
C ALA A 59 -19.30 -20.54 9.20
N MET A 60 -19.50 -20.63 10.52
CA MET A 60 -18.99 -19.63 11.47
C MET A 60 -17.46 -19.63 11.56
N ARG A 61 -16.82 -20.81 11.50
CA ARG A 61 -15.36 -20.91 11.45
C ARG A 61 -14.78 -20.32 10.17
N GLU A 62 -15.38 -20.62 9.02
CA GLU A 62 -14.98 -20.07 7.73
C GLU A 62 -15.10 -18.55 7.71
N ARG A 63 -16.24 -17.99 8.17
CA ARG A 63 -16.41 -16.53 8.29
C ARG A 63 -15.35 -15.90 9.17
N ARG A 64 -15.04 -16.48 10.33
CA ARG A 64 -14.01 -15.95 11.24
C ARG A 64 -12.62 -16.02 10.60
N ALA A 65 -12.31 -17.10 9.89
CA ALA A 65 -11.04 -17.23 9.19
C ALA A 65 -10.92 -16.20 8.07
N GLU A 66 -11.98 -15.97 7.31
CA GLU A 66 -12.01 -14.96 6.25
C GLU A 66 -11.90 -13.54 6.83
N GLU A 67 -12.62 -13.24 7.91
CA GLU A 67 -12.51 -11.95 8.59
C GLU A 67 -11.09 -11.70 9.11
N ALA A 68 -10.44 -12.71 9.70
CA ALA A 68 -9.05 -12.61 10.14
C ALA A 68 -8.09 -12.36 8.96
N ARG A 69 -8.29 -13.05 7.84
CA ARG A 69 -7.50 -12.84 6.60
C ARG A 69 -7.68 -11.42 6.06
N LEU A 70 -8.91 -10.94 5.95
CA LEU A 70 -9.20 -9.59 5.46
C LEU A 70 -8.58 -8.52 6.37
N ARG A 71 -8.67 -8.69 7.70
CA ARG A 71 -8.03 -7.79 8.66
C ARG A 71 -6.51 -7.77 8.51
N ALA A 72 -5.88 -8.94 8.35
CA ALA A 72 -4.44 -9.04 8.12
C ALA A 72 -4.02 -8.34 6.82
N THR A 73 -4.76 -8.56 5.73
CA THR A 73 -4.52 -7.92 4.44
C THR A 73 -4.67 -6.40 4.52
N LEU A 74 -5.70 -5.89 5.20
CA LEU A 74 -5.90 -4.46 5.40
C LEU A 74 -4.78 -3.82 6.22
N ALA A 75 -4.30 -4.50 7.28
CA ALA A 75 -3.18 -4.03 8.08
C ALA A 75 -1.89 -3.93 7.24
N ALA A 76 -1.56 -4.98 6.48
CA ALA A 76 -0.39 -4.98 5.60
C ALA A 76 -0.47 -3.90 4.52
N ALA A 77 -1.64 -3.68 3.92
CA ALA A 77 -1.85 -2.62 2.94
C ALA A 77 -1.68 -1.22 3.56
N ALA A 78 -2.18 -1.01 4.77
CA ALA A 78 -2.05 0.26 5.48
C ALA A 78 -0.57 0.59 5.80
N GLU A 79 0.20 -0.40 6.24
CA GLU A 79 1.65 -0.27 6.48
C GLU A 79 2.40 0.10 5.20
N GLU A 80 2.11 -0.57 4.09
CA GLU A 80 2.78 -0.28 2.82
C GLU A 80 2.41 1.11 2.29
N ILE A 81 1.14 1.54 2.43
CA ILE A 81 0.71 2.91 2.09
C ILE A 81 1.49 3.94 2.93
N ALA A 82 1.62 3.71 4.24
CA ALA A 82 2.38 4.60 5.11
C ALA A 82 3.85 4.70 4.68
N ARG A 83 4.48 3.56 4.38
CA ARG A 83 5.85 3.50 3.86
C ARG A 83 6.02 4.23 2.53
N LEU A 84 5.10 4.03 1.59
CA LEU A 84 5.13 4.69 0.28
C LEU A 84 4.94 6.21 0.42
N ARG A 85 4.03 6.65 1.29
CA ARG A 85 3.86 8.08 1.59
C ARG A 85 5.13 8.71 2.17
N GLN A 86 5.81 8.04 3.09
CA GLN A 86 7.10 8.52 3.61
C GLN A 86 8.17 8.62 2.51
N ARG A 87 8.25 7.62 1.62
CA ARG A 87 9.19 7.63 0.49
C ARG A 87 8.87 8.75 -0.50
N LEU A 88 7.60 9.01 -0.76
CA LEU A 88 7.17 10.12 -1.61
C LEU A 88 7.55 11.45 -0.97
N ALA A 89 7.22 11.67 0.31
CA ALA A 89 7.59 12.88 1.03
C ALA A 89 9.11 13.11 1.04
N ALA A 90 9.91 12.06 1.24
CA ALA A 90 11.38 12.16 1.20
C ALA A 90 11.88 12.55 -0.21
N ARG A 91 11.28 12.00 -1.26
CA ARG A 91 11.61 12.36 -2.65
C ARG A 91 11.20 13.78 -2.99
N GLU A 92 10.02 14.21 -2.57
CA GLU A 92 9.53 15.58 -2.76
C GLU A 92 10.43 16.58 -2.03
N ALA A 93 10.84 16.29 -0.79
CA ALA A 93 11.80 17.12 -0.06
C ALA A 93 13.16 17.20 -0.78
N ALA A 94 13.65 16.08 -1.31
CA ALA A 94 14.90 16.05 -2.10
C ALA A 94 14.78 16.78 -3.45
N GLN A 95 13.58 16.87 -4.04
CA GLN A 95 13.33 17.64 -5.26
C GLN A 95 13.13 19.13 -4.99
N ALA A 96 12.52 19.48 -3.85
CA ALA A 96 12.28 20.87 -3.43
C ALA A 96 13.58 21.63 -3.16
N ASP A 97 14.62 20.95 -2.65
CA ASP A 97 15.97 21.50 -2.59
C ASP A 97 16.93 20.73 -3.51
N PRO A 98 17.04 21.11 -4.80
CA PRO A 98 17.89 20.40 -5.76
C PRO A 98 19.40 20.58 -5.48
N GLY A 99 19.77 21.23 -4.37
CA GLY A 99 21.13 21.51 -3.96
C GLY A 99 21.73 22.73 -4.69
N PRO A 100 22.84 23.28 -4.16
CA PRO A 100 23.37 24.55 -4.65
C PRO A 100 23.86 24.49 -6.10
N TYR A 101 24.39 23.34 -6.56
CA TYR A 101 24.83 23.15 -7.95
C TYR A 101 23.68 23.31 -8.95
N ARG A 102 22.53 22.67 -8.71
CA ARG A 102 21.40 22.73 -9.65
C ARG A 102 20.75 24.12 -9.70
N ARG A 103 20.78 24.89 -8.61
CA ARG A 103 20.29 26.29 -8.57
C ARG A 103 21.03 27.21 -9.55
N VAL A 104 22.27 26.87 -9.92
CA VAL A 104 23.08 27.58 -10.93
C VAL A 104 23.31 26.74 -12.19
N HIS A 105 22.46 25.75 -12.43
CA HIS A 105 22.50 24.86 -13.61
C HIS A 105 23.81 24.09 -13.78
N LEU A 106 24.43 23.72 -12.66
CA LEU A 106 25.63 22.89 -12.61
C LEU A 106 25.31 21.52 -12.00
N THR A 107 26.19 20.57 -12.26
CA THR A 107 26.21 19.25 -11.62
C THR A 107 27.30 19.22 -10.53
N PRO A 108 27.18 18.35 -9.49
CA PRO A 108 28.18 18.27 -8.42
C PRO A 108 29.61 17.93 -8.87
N ASP A 109 29.74 17.26 -10.02
CA ASP A 109 31.00 16.89 -10.68
C ASP A 109 31.57 17.97 -11.60
N ALA A 110 30.91 19.13 -11.73
CA ALA A 110 31.35 20.21 -12.61
C ALA A 110 32.79 20.65 -12.26
N PRO A 111 33.73 20.70 -13.22
CA PRO A 111 35.11 21.06 -12.96
C PRO A 111 35.23 22.52 -12.46
N ALA A 112 36.28 22.83 -11.70
CA ALA A 112 36.44 24.13 -11.05
C ALA A 112 36.43 25.31 -12.04
N TRP A 113 37.02 25.14 -13.22
CA TRP A 113 37.01 26.17 -14.27
C TRP A 113 35.59 26.48 -14.77
N LEU A 114 34.71 25.48 -14.86
CA LEU A 114 33.33 25.66 -15.31
C LEU A 114 32.50 26.40 -14.27
N VAL A 115 32.68 26.08 -12.97
CA VAL A 115 32.05 26.82 -11.87
C VAL A 115 32.45 28.29 -11.92
N ALA A 116 33.74 28.58 -12.11
CA ALA A 116 34.25 29.95 -12.19
C ALA A 116 33.67 30.71 -13.39
N GLU A 117 33.55 30.08 -14.56
CA GLU A 117 33.02 30.74 -15.75
C GLU A 117 31.50 30.98 -15.65
N VAL A 118 30.75 30.02 -15.11
CA VAL A 118 29.31 30.21 -14.85
C VAL A 118 29.09 31.32 -13.82
N ARG A 119 29.89 31.39 -12.74
CA ARG A 119 29.84 32.51 -11.78
C ARG A 119 30.09 33.86 -12.46
N ARG A 120 31.09 33.96 -13.34
CA ARG A 120 31.36 35.19 -14.12
C ARG A 120 30.18 35.56 -15.02
N ALA A 121 29.58 34.60 -15.70
CA ALA A 121 28.42 34.84 -16.57
C ALA A 121 27.21 35.38 -15.76
N PHE A 122 26.94 34.79 -14.60
CA PHE A 122 25.90 35.28 -13.68
C PHE A 122 26.18 36.69 -13.17
N ARG A 123 27.42 37.00 -12.79
CA ARG A 123 27.81 38.35 -12.37
C ARG A 123 27.56 39.38 -13.47
N ARG A 124 27.93 39.09 -14.72
CA ARG A 124 27.67 40.01 -15.85
C ARG A 124 26.17 40.21 -16.08
N ARG A 125 25.37 39.16 -15.97
CA ARG A 125 23.92 39.21 -16.24
C ARG A 125 23.12 39.94 -15.16
N TYR A 126 23.49 39.80 -13.89
CA TYR A 126 22.72 40.31 -12.76
C TYR A 126 23.45 41.44 -11.99
N HIS A 127 24.50 42.04 -12.55
CA HIS A 127 25.22 43.13 -11.90
C HIS A 127 24.29 44.33 -11.63
N PRO A 128 24.22 44.86 -10.40
CA PRO A 128 23.34 45.99 -10.09
C PRO A 128 23.73 47.28 -10.85
N ASP A 129 25.01 47.47 -11.16
CA ASP A 129 25.49 48.66 -11.90
C ASP A 129 25.01 48.70 -13.36
N GLY A 130 24.56 47.57 -13.91
CA GLY A 130 23.95 47.53 -15.24
C GLY A 130 22.53 48.08 -15.30
N GLN A 131 21.91 48.42 -14.15
CA GLN A 131 20.53 48.88 -14.07
C GLN A 131 20.49 50.40 -13.80
N ALA A 132 19.89 51.16 -14.72
CA ALA A 132 19.68 52.60 -14.56
C ALA A 132 18.55 52.96 -13.57
N ASP A 133 17.52 52.12 -13.49
CA ASP A 133 16.35 52.31 -12.60
C ASP A 133 16.67 51.86 -11.16
N PRO A 134 16.52 52.73 -10.14
CA PRO A 134 16.75 52.40 -8.73
C PRO A 134 15.95 51.20 -8.21
N ALA A 135 14.70 51.01 -8.65
CA ALA A 135 13.87 49.89 -8.20
C ALA A 135 14.33 48.56 -8.79
N ARG A 136 14.76 48.56 -10.07
CA ARG A 136 15.36 47.40 -10.73
C ARG A 136 16.75 47.08 -10.18
N ARG A 137 17.52 48.10 -9.80
CA ARG A 137 18.84 47.95 -9.17
C ARG A 137 18.73 47.19 -7.84
N ARG A 138 17.80 47.58 -6.96
CA ARG A 138 17.55 46.87 -5.68
C ARG A 138 17.20 45.39 -5.89
N ARG A 139 16.26 45.10 -6.80
CA ARG A 139 15.90 43.70 -7.13
C ARG A 139 17.08 42.92 -7.70
N SER A 140 17.90 43.55 -8.54
CA SER A 140 19.09 42.90 -9.11
C SER A 140 20.15 42.65 -8.04
N GLU A 141 20.32 43.57 -7.09
CA GLU A 141 21.23 43.39 -5.95
C GLU A 141 20.80 42.22 -5.06
N GLU A 142 19.51 42.07 -4.77
CA GLU A 142 18.98 40.92 -4.02
C GLU A 142 19.23 39.59 -4.73
N VAL A 143 18.98 39.55 -6.04
CA VAL A 143 19.23 38.37 -6.89
C VAL A 143 20.72 38.05 -6.95
N PHE A 144 21.56 39.07 -7.13
CA PHE A 144 23.02 38.93 -7.16
C PHE A 144 23.56 38.36 -5.84
N LYS A 145 23.14 38.90 -4.69
CA LYS A 145 23.52 38.40 -3.35
C LYS A 145 23.10 36.94 -3.16
N ARG A 146 21.88 36.57 -3.57
CA ARG A 146 21.38 35.20 -3.47
C ARG A 146 22.21 34.23 -4.30
N ILE A 147 22.57 34.60 -5.53
CA ILE A 147 23.37 33.76 -6.42
C ILE A 147 24.81 33.63 -5.92
N GLU A 148 25.43 34.71 -5.46
CA GLU A 148 26.78 34.66 -4.89
C GLU A 148 26.83 33.80 -3.61
N ALA A 149 25.78 33.82 -2.79
CA ALA A 149 25.67 32.92 -1.63
C ALA A 149 25.63 31.45 -2.05
N VAL A 150 24.94 31.11 -3.14
CA VAL A 150 24.93 29.74 -3.70
C VAL A 150 26.34 29.32 -4.17
N PHE A 151 27.08 30.20 -4.85
CA PHE A 151 28.45 29.90 -5.24
C PHE A 151 29.40 29.73 -4.05
N ALA A 152 29.25 30.55 -3.00
CA ALA A 152 30.01 30.39 -1.77
C ALA A 152 29.72 29.05 -1.06
N GLU A 153 28.47 28.59 -1.11
CA GLU A 153 28.07 27.27 -0.63
C GLU A 153 28.73 26.14 -1.43
N ILE A 154 28.74 26.24 -2.77
CA ILE A 154 29.44 25.29 -3.66
C ILE A 154 30.93 25.22 -3.32
N GLU A 155 31.59 26.38 -3.17
CA GLU A 155 33.02 26.43 -2.82
C GLU A 155 33.30 25.76 -1.47
N ARG A 156 32.44 25.99 -0.46
CA ARG A 156 32.56 25.36 0.86
C ARG A 156 32.36 23.84 0.80
N LEU A 157 31.51 23.33 -0.10
CA LEU A 157 31.30 21.89 -0.30
C LEU A 157 32.47 21.21 -1.03
N ARG A 158 33.23 21.93 -1.86
CA ARG A 158 34.41 21.38 -2.59
C ARG A 158 35.73 21.51 -1.85
N GLY A 159 35.82 22.44 -0.89
CA GLY A 159 37.01 22.66 -0.05
C GLY A 159 37.09 21.75 1.18
N LYS A 160 36.16 20.81 1.33
CA LYS A 160 36.25 19.67 2.26
C LYS A 160 36.69 18.44 1.49
#